data_AF-A0A418RL04-F1
#
_entry.id   AF-A0A418RL04-F1
#
_cell.length_a   1.000
_cell.length_b   1.000
_cell.length_c   1.000
_cell.angle_alpha   90.00
_cell.angle_beta   90.00
_cell.angle_gamma   90.00
#
_symmetry.space_group_name_H-M   'P 1'
#
loop_
_entity.id
_entity.type
_entity.pdbx_description
1 polymer ?
#
loop_
_entity_poly.entity_id
_entity_poly.type
_entity_poly.pdbx_seq_one_letter_code
_entity_poly.pdbx_strand_id
1 'polypeptide(L)' 'MVNLAKLQWQCRRGTQELDLLLQRYLETQFMQADKEEQACFVDLLALEDDVLISLLFNADVVTSKTKQELLGKIRS' A
#
# COMPACT_ATOMS: atom_id res chain seq x y z
N MET A 1 4.59 -4.17 -17.39
CA MET A 1 4.06 -2.80 -17.27
C MET A 1 3.12 -2.76 -16.08
N VAL A 2 3.39 -1.91 -15.09
CA VAL A 2 2.52 -1.74 -13.93
C VAL A 2 1.34 -0.85 -14.37
N ASN A 3 0.12 -1.34 -14.24
CA ASN A 3 -1.08 -0.60 -14.63
C ASN A 3 -1.62 0.19 -13.43
N LEU A 4 -1.40 1.51 -13.43
CA LEU A 4 -1.91 2.41 -12.38
C LEU A 4 -3.43 2.31 -12.24
N ALA A 5 -4.16 2.13 -13.34
CA ALA A 5 -5.61 1.92 -13.30
C ALA A 5 -6.03 0.64 -12.55
N LYS A 6 -5.21 -0.42 -12.62
CA LYS A 6 -5.46 -1.67 -11.88
C LYS A 6 -5.19 -1.46 -10.39
N LEU A 7 -4.13 -0.74 -10.04
CA LEU A 7 -3.81 -0.42 -8.65
C LEU A 7 -4.87 0.49 -8.02
N GLN A 8 -5.32 1.54 -8.74
CA GLN A 8 -6.43 2.39 -8.30
C GLN A 8 -7.72 1.57 -8.06
N TRP A 9 -8.00 0.59 -8.92
CA TRP A 9 -9.12 -0.34 -8.69
C TRP A 9 -8.90 -1.26 -7.48
N GLN A 10 -7.67 -1.66 -7.18
CA GLN A 10 -7.35 -2.45 -5.99
C GLN A 10 -7.37 -1.62 -4.70
N CYS A 11 -7.21 -0.30 -4.77
CA CYS A 11 -7.39 0.59 -3.63
C CYS A 11 -8.87 0.74 -3.25
N ARG A 12 -9.77 0.66 -4.23
CA ARG A 12 -11.23 0.77 -4.06
C ARG A 12 -11.79 -0.40 -3.28
N ARG A 13 -11.60 -0.33 -1.97
CA ARG A 13 -12.02 -1.30 -0.96
C ARG A 13 -13.14 -0.69 -0.11
N GLY A 14 -13.88 -1.53 0.60
CA GLY A 14 -15.12 -1.14 1.29
C GLY A 14 -15.01 -0.01 2.33
N THR A 15 -13.78 0.43 2.66
CA THR A 15 -13.51 1.54 3.59
C THR A 15 -12.91 2.72 2.84
N GLN A 16 -13.65 3.83 2.78
CA GLN A 16 -13.28 5.02 2.02
C GLN A 16 -11.99 5.71 2.54
N GLU A 17 -11.73 5.64 3.85
CA GLU A 17 -10.48 6.15 4.45
C GLU A 17 -9.25 5.37 3.98
N LEU A 18 -9.36 4.04 3.91
CA LEU A 18 -8.28 3.17 3.43
C LEU A 18 -7.98 3.44 1.95
N ASP A 19 -9.04 3.54 1.13
CA ASP A 19 -8.93 3.86 -0.29
C ASP A 19 -8.22 5.20 -0.50
N LEU A 20 -8.60 6.23 0.25
CA LEU A 20 -7.98 7.55 0.16
C LEU A 20 -6.50 7.53 0.54
N LEU A 21 -6.13 6.84 1.63
CA LEU A 21 -4.73 6.72 2.05
C LEU A 21 -3.88 6.00 1.00
N LEU A 22 -4.37 4.88 0.47
CA LEU A 22 -3.68 4.10 -0.55
C LEU A 22 -3.57 4.86 -1.88
N GLN A 23 -4.63 5.55 -2.31
CA GLN A 23 -4.59 6.41 -3.50
C GLN A 23 -3.61 7.56 -3.32
N ARG A 24 -3.64 8.27 -2.18
CA ARG A 24 -2.74 9.40 -1.93
C ARG A 24 -1.28 8.95 -1.90
N TYR A 25 -1.00 7.79 -1.30
CA TYR A 25 0.32 7.15 -1.37
C TYR A 25 0.71 6.81 -2.81
N LEU A 26 -0.20 6.21 -3.58
CA LEU A 26 0.04 5.84 -4.98
C LEU A 26 0.30 7.06 -5.89
N GLU A 27 -0.30 8.21 -5.62
CA GLU A 27 -0.09 9.39 -6.46
C GLU A 27 1.18 10.16 -6.10
N THR A 28 1.53 10.21 -4.81
CA THR A 28 2.65 11.04 -4.31
C THR A 28 3.92 10.24 -4.06
N GLN A 29 3.81 9.14 -3.32
CA GLN A 29 4.95 8.37 -2.85
C GLN A 29 5.36 7.29 -3.84
N PHE A 30 4.42 6.64 -4.54
CA PHE A 30 4.76 5.59 -5.52
C PHE A 30 5.59 6.12 -6.70
N MET A 31 5.42 7.39 -7.10
CA MET A 31 6.29 8.03 -8.10
C MET A 31 7.71 8.29 -7.58
N GLN A 32 7.86 8.51 -6.28
CA GLN A 32 9.15 8.77 -5.62
C GLN A 32 9.81 7.49 -5.09
N ALA A 33 9.04 6.40 -4.98
CA ALA A 33 9.48 5.13 -4.47
C ALA A 33 10.33 4.37 -5.49
N ASP A 34 11.36 3.68 -5.00
CA ASP A 34 12.18 2.77 -5.77
C ASP A 34 11.37 1.57 -6.28
N LYS A 35 11.90 0.90 -7.31
CA LYS A 35 11.27 -0.29 -7.90
C LYS A 35 10.99 -1.40 -6.87
N GLU A 36 11.82 -1.51 -5.85
CA GLU A 36 11.64 -2.47 -4.75
C GLU A 36 10.44 -2.10 -3.88
N GLU A 37 10.30 -0.83 -3.48
CA GLU A 37 9.12 -0.34 -2.75
C GLU A 37 7.85 -0.45 -3.59
N GLN A 38 7.92 -0.07 -4.88
CA GLN A 38 6.78 -0.19 -5.79
C GLN A 38 6.33 -1.64 -5.91
N ALA A 39 7.27 -2.58 -6.13
CA ALA A 39 6.96 -4.00 -6.16
C ALA A 39 6.34 -4.48 -4.84
N CYS A 40 6.88 -4.03 -3.70
CA CYS A 40 6.33 -4.33 -2.38
C CYS A 40 4.90 -3.83 -2.20
N PHE A 41 4.61 -2.62 -2.67
CA PHE A 41 3.28 -2.03 -2.61
C PHE A 41 2.28 -2.76 -3.50
N VAL A 42 2.69 -3.15 -4.71
CA VAL A 42 1.86 -3.98 -5.60
C VAL A 42 1.58 -5.34 -4.99
N ASP A 43 2.59 -5.97 -4.37
CA ASP A 43 2.45 -7.25 -3.65
C ASP A 43 1.47 -7.11 -2.48
N LEU A 44 1.55 -6.01 -1.73
CA LEU A 44 0.62 -5.65 -0.65
C LEU A 44 -0.82 -5.45 -1.15
N LEU A 45 -1.00 -4.74 -2.26
CA LEU A 45 -2.31 -4.54 -2.89
C LEU A 45 -2.88 -5.84 -3.49
N ALA A 46 -2.04 -6.83 -3.76
CA ALA A 46 -2.48 -8.17 -4.17
C ALA A 46 -2.99 -9.01 -2.97
N LEU A 47 -2.73 -8.59 -1.72
CA LEU A 47 -3.25 -9.23 -0.51
C LEU A 47 -4.71 -8.84 -0.25
N GLU A 48 -5.38 -9.65 0.57
CA GLU A 48 -6.76 -9.45 0.99
C GLU A 48 -6.93 -8.22 1.89
N ASP A 49 -8.14 -7.67 1.92
CA ASP A 49 -8.49 -6.46 2.68
C ASP A 49 -8.17 -6.62 4.16
N ASP A 50 -8.47 -7.81 4.69
CA ASP A 50 -8.22 -8.17 6.09
C ASP A 50 -6.73 -8.08 6.44
N VAL A 51 -5.86 -8.47 5.51
CA VAL A 51 -4.40 -8.40 5.68
C VAL A 51 -3.91 -6.96 5.63
N LEU A 52 -4.40 -6.15 4.68
CA LEU A 52 -4.05 -4.72 4.60
C LEU A 52 -4.45 -3.97 5.86
N ILE A 53 -5.68 -4.20 6.34
CA ILE A 53 -6.18 -3.64 7.59
C ILE A 53 -5.30 -4.12 8.74
N SER A 54 -5.09 -5.43 8.86
CA SER A 54 -4.24 -6.00 9.91
C SER A 54 -2.83 -5.43 9.89
N LEU A 55 -2.22 -5.19 8.73
CA LEU A 55 -0.88 -4.58 8.60
C LEU A 55 -0.87 -3.09 9.01
N LEU A 56 -1.92 -2.34 8.72
CA LEU A 56 -2.07 -0.95 9.19
C LEU A 56 -2.23 -0.87 10.71
N PHE A 57 -2.98 -1.80 11.30
CA PHE A 57 -3.22 -1.88 12.74
C PHE A 57 -2.07 -2.58 13.50
N ASN A 58 -1.39 -3.53 12.88
CA ASN A 58 -0.25 -4.31 13.40
C ASN A 58 0.96 -4.16 12.45
N ALA A 59 1.52 -2.96 12.38
CA ALA A 59 2.77 -2.72 11.64
C ALA A 59 3.98 -3.46 12.26
N ASP A 60 3.86 -3.97 13.49
CA ASP A 60 4.91 -4.64 14.24
C ASP A 60 5.18 -6.08 13.78
N VAL A 61 4.20 -6.73 13.12
CA VAL A 61 4.36 -8.10 12.59
C VAL A 61 5.15 -8.14 11.27
N VAL A 62 5.47 -6.97 10.72
CA VAL A 62 6.10 -6.84 9.41
C VAL A 62 7.59 -7.08 9.53
N THR A 63 8.01 -8.27 9.13
CA THR A 63 9.42 -8.70 9.23
C THR A 63 10.32 -8.04 8.18
N SER A 64 9.74 -7.49 7.10
CA SER A 64 10.48 -6.84 6.02
C SER A 64 10.54 -5.32 6.24
N LYS A 65 11.75 -4.78 6.45
CA LYS A 65 11.98 -3.32 6.60
C LYS A 65 11.25 -2.48 5.54
N THR A 66 11.35 -2.87 4.27
CA THR A 66 10.71 -2.15 3.16
C THR A 66 9.19 -2.06 3.30
N LYS A 67 8.51 -3.13 3.76
CA LYS A 67 7.06 -3.12 4.00
C LYS A 67 6.70 -2.25 5.21
N GLN A 68 7.55 -2.24 6.23
CA GLN A 68 7.34 -1.44 7.44
C GLN A 68 7.50 0.06 7.15
N GLU A 69 8.52 0.44 6.37
CA GLU A 69 8.72 1.82 5.91
C GLU A 69 7.56 2.29 5.02
N LEU A 70 7.11 1.43 4.10
CA LEU A 70 5.95 1.66 3.26
C LEU A 70 4.67 1.94 4.09
N LEU A 71 4.39 1.13 5.10
CA LEU A 71 3.23 1.34 5.99
C LEU A 71 3.33 2.65 6.78
N GLY A 72 4.53 3.01 7.22
CA GLY A 72 4.79 4.30 7.86
C GLY A 72 4.48 5.48 6.94
N LYS A 73 4.86 5.39 5.67
CA LYS A 73 4.56 6.41 4.66
C LYS A 73 3.08 6.48 4.28
N ILE A 74 2.36 5.36 4.28
CA ILE A 74 0.91 5.33 4.01
C ILE A 74 0.11 5.99 5.14
N ARG A 75 0.59 5.88 6.39
CA ARG A 75 -0.03 6.50 7.57
C ARG A 75 0.26 8.01 7.73
N SER A 76 1.21 8.57 6.97
CA SER A 76 1.69 9.95 7.12
C SER A 76 1.01 10.95 6.18
#